data_AF-V3ZTS8-F1
#
_entry.id   AF-V3ZTS8-F1
#
_cell.length_a   1.000
_cell.length_b   1.000
_cell.length_c   1.000
_cell.angle_alpha   90.00
_cell.angle_beta   90.00
_cell.angle_gamma   90.00
#
_symmetry.space_group_name_H-M   'P 1'
#
loop_
_entity.id
_entity.type
_entity.pdbx_description
1 polymer ?
#
loop_
_entity_poly.entity_id
_entity_poly.type
_entity_poly.pdbx_seq_one_letter_code
_entity_poly.pdbx_strand_id
1 'polypeptide(L)'
;SNREKFAFKNTLICLLKALEGQVAIVELRNETSVKGRITNVDGWMNMTMTGGTFKNKTRKIIKFTDFFVQGFMIRFVQIPDHIDIRKAIESEV
;
A
#
# COMPACT_ATOMS: atom_id res chain seq x y z
N SER A 1 -7.94 -16.09 3.35
CA SER A 1 -9.37 -16.52 3.46
C SER A 1 -10.03 -16.61 2.07
N ASN A 2 -11.12 -17.38 1.88
CA ASN A 2 -11.89 -17.34 0.61
C ASN A 2 -12.42 -15.94 0.29
N ARG A 3 -12.84 -15.18 1.31
CA ARG A 3 -13.27 -13.79 1.15
C ARG A 3 -12.15 -12.88 0.66
N GLU A 4 -10.94 -13.11 1.16
CA GLU A 4 -9.75 -12.35 0.78
C GLU A 4 -9.30 -12.69 -0.66
N LYS A 5 -9.28 -13.97 -1.03
CA LYS A 5 -9.04 -14.38 -2.43
C LYS A 5 -10.07 -13.77 -3.38
N PHE A 6 -11.34 -13.73 -2.96
CA PHE A 6 -12.40 -13.07 -3.70
C PHE A 6 -12.12 -11.57 -3.87
N ALA A 7 -11.72 -10.88 -2.79
CA ALA A 7 -11.39 -9.45 -2.84
C ALA A 7 -10.24 -9.16 -3.81
N PHE A 8 -9.17 -9.95 -3.79
CA PHE A 8 -8.07 -9.79 -4.74
C PHE A 8 -8.52 -9.99 -6.19
N LYS A 9 -9.30 -11.04 -6.49
CA LYS A 9 -9.71 -11.35 -7.88
C LYS A 9 -10.80 -10.44 -8.45
N ASN A 10 -11.62 -9.82 -7.59
CA ASN A 10 -12.84 -9.12 -8.03
C ASN A 10 -12.82 -7.61 -7.76
N THR A 11 -11.72 -7.06 -7.25
CA THR A 11 -11.56 -5.63 -6.98
C THR A 11 -10.17 -5.17 -7.37
N LEU A 12 -9.91 -3.86 -7.37
CA LEU A 12 -8.57 -3.30 -7.63
C LEU A 12 -7.54 -3.57 -6.51
N ILE A 13 -7.90 -4.33 -5.48
CA ILE A 13 -6.94 -4.73 -4.44
C ILE A 13 -5.82 -5.60 -5.04
N CYS A 14 -6.06 -6.34 -6.13
CA CYS A 14 -4.99 -7.04 -6.87
C CYS A 14 -3.85 -6.11 -7.29
N LEU A 15 -4.14 -4.88 -7.72
CA LEU A 15 -3.12 -3.92 -8.09
C LEU A 15 -2.23 -3.57 -6.89
N LEU A 16 -2.83 -3.35 -5.71
CA LEU A 16 -2.06 -3.09 -4.49
C LEU A 16 -1.25 -4.32 -4.05
N LYS A 17 -1.81 -5.52 -4.22
CA LYS A 17 -1.12 -6.79 -3.95
C LYS A 17 0.13 -6.93 -4.82
N ALA A 18 0.04 -6.61 -6.10
CA ALA A 18 1.17 -6.62 -7.03
C ALA A 18 2.27 -5.58 -6.71
N LEU A 19 1.99 -4.59 -5.84
CA LEU A 19 3.00 -3.65 -5.34
C LEU A 19 3.80 -4.20 -4.16
N GLU A 20 3.54 -5.40 -3.68
CA GLU A 20 4.39 -6.03 -2.67
C GLU A 20 5.84 -6.11 -3.15
N GLY A 21 6.76 -5.79 -2.24
CA GLY A 21 8.17 -5.63 -2.55
C GLY A 21 8.54 -4.26 -3.13
N GLN A 22 7.60 -3.41 -3.54
CA GLN A 22 7.90 -2.07 -4.07
C GLN A 22 7.99 -1.00 -2.97
N VAL A 23 8.75 0.06 -3.23
CA VAL A 23 8.73 1.27 -2.40
C VAL A 23 7.66 2.21 -2.94
N ALA A 24 6.69 2.57 -2.10
CA ALA A 24 5.59 3.45 -2.47
C ALA A 24 5.36 4.54 -1.42
N ILE A 25 4.60 5.56 -1.81
CA ILE A 25 4.10 6.59 -0.91
C ILE A 25 2.59 6.38 -0.73
N VAL A 26 2.16 6.23 0.51
CA VAL A 26 0.76 6.08 0.90
C VAL A 26 0.31 7.36 1.59
N GLU A 27 -0.66 8.05 1.00
CA GLU A 27 -1.29 9.23 1.59
C GLU A 27 -2.52 8.81 2.38
N LEU A 28 -2.56 9.24 3.65
CA LEU A 28 -3.63 8.90 4.58
C LEU A 28 -4.69 10.00 4.64
N ARG A 29 -5.92 9.62 4.99
CA ARG A 29 -7.09 10.52 5.09
C ARG A 29 -6.90 11.67 6.07
N ASN A 30 -6.00 11.52 7.04
CA ASN A 30 -5.67 12.55 8.01
C ASN A 30 -4.50 13.44 7.57
N GLU A 31 -4.23 13.56 6.26
CA GLU A 31 -3.19 14.43 5.70
C GLU A 31 -1.77 14.09 6.18
N THR A 32 -1.56 12.84 6.56
CA THR A 32 -0.23 12.28 6.82
C THR A 32 0.16 11.35 5.69
N SER A 33 1.44 11.05 5.55
CA SER A 33 1.90 10.10 4.54
C SER A 33 2.97 9.16 5.04
N VAL A 34 3.03 7.97 4.45
CA VAL A 34 3.99 6.93 4.75
C VAL A 34 4.75 6.61 3.47
N LYS A 35 6.07 6.69 3.48
CA LYS A 35 6.92 6.17 2.42
C LYS A 35 7.67 4.97 2.94
N GLY A 36 7.64 3.84 2.24
CA GLY A 36 8.36 2.64 2.67
C GLY A 36 8.19 1.50 1.68
N ARG A 37 8.83 0.36 1.95
CA ARG A 37 8.63 -0.86 1.17
C ARG A 37 7.36 -1.56 1.62
N ILE A 38 6.47 -1.87 0.69
CA ILE A 38 5.27 -2.67 0.96
C ILE A 38 5.71 -4.12 1.14
N THR A 39 5.35 -4.73 2.26
CA THR A 39 5.69 -6.14 2.58
C THR A 39 4.48 -7.06 2.56
N ASN A 40 3.29 -6.51 2.85
CA ASN A 40 2.04 -7.25 2.76
C ASN A 40 0.88 -6.29 2.49
N VAL A 41 -0.06 -6.72 1.65
CA VAL A 41 -1.38 -6.15 1.44
C VAL A 41 -2.40 -7.26 1.61
N ASP A 42 -3.41 -7.03 2.46
CA ASP A 42 -4.50 -7.99 2.68
C ASP A 42 -5.76 -7.67 1.84
N GLY A 43 -6.77 -8.55 1.93
CA GLY A 43 -8.05 -8.38 1.23
C GLY A 43 -8.93 -7.21 1.70
N TRP A 44 -8.48 -6.40 2.67
CA TRP A 44 -9.16 -5.21 3.19
C TRP A 44 -8.32 -3.94 3.01
N MET A 45 -7.29 -3.99 2.15
CA MET A 45 -6.32 -2.92 1.90
C MET A 45 -5.44 -2.56 3.12
N ASN A 46 -5.43 -3.35 4.18
CA ASN A 46 -4.44 -3.13 5.23
C ASN A 46 -3.05 -3.43 4.67
N MET A 47 -2.09 -2.60 5.06
CA MET A 47 -0.75 -2.63 4.48
C MET A 47 0.31 -2.65 5.58
N THR A 48 1.24 -3.60 5.47
CA THR A 48 2.45 -3.63 6.29
C THR A 48 3.61 -3.09 5.46
N MET A 49 4.32 -2.10 5.99
CA MET A 49 5.45 -1.46 5.34
C MET A 49 6.70 -1.52 6.22
N THR A 50 7.88 -1.55 5.59
CA THR A 50 9.16 -1.57 6.30
C THR A 50 10.15 -0.54 5.76
N GLY A 51 11.11 -0.16 6.61
CA GLY A 51 12.29 0.63 6.26
C GLY A 51 11.97 1.97 5.60
N GLY A 52 11.25 2.84 6.31
CA GLY A 52 10.63 4.02 5.70
C GLY A 52 10.53 5.25 6.59
N THR A 53 9.71 6.20 6.13
CA THR A 53 9.44 7.46 6.82
C THR A 53 7.96 7.76 6.86
N PHE A 54 7.48 8.14 8.04
CA PHE A 54 6.17 8.74 8.25
C PHE A 54 6.30 10.26 8.31
N LYS A 55 5.47 10.95 7.53
CA LYS A 55 5.36 12.41 7.53
C LYS A 55 4.04 12.80 8.19
N ASN A 56 4.13 13.50 9.32
CA ASN A 56 2.96 13.96 10.04
C ASN A 56 2.37 15.25 9.41
N LYS A 57 1.24 15.73 9.98
CA LYS A 57 0.56 16.96 9.54
C LYS A 57 1.45 18.21 9.60
N THR A 58 2.39 18.26 10.55
CA THR A 58 3.35 19.37 10.70
C THR A 58 4.60 19.20 9.82
N ARG A 59 4.55 18.26 8.85
CA ARG A 59 5.66 17.89 7.96
C ARG A 59 6.92 17.35 8.65
N LYS A 60 6.85 17.02 9.94
CA LYS A 60 7.92 16.32 10.65
C LYS A 60 8.03 14.90 10.09
N ILE A 61 9.27 14.50 9.81
CA ILE A 61 9.62 13.18 9.30
C ILE A 61 10.06 12.31 10.47
N ILE A 62 9.46 11.12 10.59
CA ILE A 62 9.77 10.11 11.60
C ILE A 62 10.17 8.83 10.86
N LYS A 63 11.36 8.29 11.13
CA LYS A 63 11.80 7.02 10.57
C LYS A 63 11.13 5.87 11.30
N PHE A 64 10.87 4.77 10.60
CA PHE A 64 10.35 3.54 11.18
C PHE A 64 11.05 2.32 10.59
N THR A 65 11.12 1.25 11.37
CA THR A 65 11.51 -0.09 10.88
C THR A 65 10.30 -0.81 10.31
N ASP A 66 9.19 -0.79 11.05
CA ASP A 66 7.91 -1.43 10.69
C ASP A 66 6.77 -0.42 10.85
N PHE A 67 5.80 -0.44 9.94
CA PHE A 67 4.64 0.44 9.96
C PHE A 67 3.41 -0.28 9.43
N PHE A 68 2.32 -0.25 10.19
CA PHE A 68 1.04 -0.81 9.78
C PHE A 68 0.07 0.32 9.43
N VAL A 69 -0.54 0.21 8.24
CA VAL A 69 -1.56 1.13 7.73
C VAL A 69 -2.89 0.40 7.67
N GLN A 70 -3.89 0.94 8.34
CA GLN A 70 -5.26 0.46 8.22
C GLN A 70 -5.84 0.88 6.86
N GLY A 71 -6.46 -0.07 6.14
CA GLY A 71 -6.95 0.16 4.78
C GLY A 71 -7.94 1.31 4.67
N PHE A 72 -8.81 1.49 5.67
CA PHE A 72 -9.77 2.60 5.68
C PHE A 72 -9.10 3.98 5.82
N MET A 73 -7.87 4.05 6.33
CA MET A 73 -7.11 5.30 6.44
C MET A 73 -6.44 5.68 5.12
N ILE A 74 -6.33 4.78 4.15
CA ILE A 74 -5.69 5.05 2.86
C ILE A 74 -6.59 5.97 2.03
N ARG A 75 -5.98 7.03 1.49
CA ARG A 75 -6.60 7.94 0.52
C ARG A 75 -6.00 7.71 -0.87
N PHE A 76 -4.68 7.73 -0.98
CA PHE A 76 -3.97 7.47 -2.23
C PHE A 76 -2.77 6.56 -2.01
N VAL A 77 -2.46 5.73 -3.00
CA VAL A 77 -1.20 5.00 -3.10
C VAL A 77 -0.53 5.48 -4.37
N GLN A 78 0.65 6.08 -4.23
CA GLN A 78 1.45 6.52 -5.37
C GLN A 78 2.14 5.29 -5.96
N ILE A 79 1.66 4.87 -7.13
CA ILE A 79 2.21 3.74 -7.89
C ILE A 79 3.56 4.18 -8.48
N PRO A 80 4.65 3.41 -8.29
CA PRO A 80 5.93 3.74 -8.90
C PRO A 80 5.87 3.75 -10.42
N ASP A 81 6.55 4.70 -11.07
CA ASP A 81 6.47 4.92 -12.52
C ASP A 81 6.90 3.72 -13.37
N HIS A 82 7.73 2.82 -12.82
CA HIS A 82 8.19 1.60 -13.51
C HIS A 82 7.17 0.46 -13.49
N ILE A 83 6.04 0.61 -12.79
CA ILE A 83 5.00 -0.41 -12.71
C ILE A 83 4.01 -0.25 -13.87
N ASP A 84 3.97 -1.27 -14.73
CA ASP A 84 2.91 -1.45 -15.70
C ASP A 84 1.65 -1.94 -14.99
N ILE A 85 0.68 -1.04 -14.81
CA ILE A 85 -0.57 -1.30 -14.08
C ILE A 85 -1.34 -2.47 -14.69
N ARG A 86 -1.38 -2.59 -16.02
CA ARG A 86 -2.13 -3.66 -16.68
C ARG A 86 -1.47 -5.01 -16.37
N LYS A 87 -0.15 -5.11 -16.53
CA LYS A 87 0.58 -6.35 -16.22
C LYS A 87 0.48 -6.72 -14.75
N ALA A 88 0.51 -5.74 -13.85
CA ALA A 88 0.38 -5.95 -12.41
C ALA A 88 -1.00 -6.51 -12.02
N ILE A 89 -2.07 -6.06 -12.69
CA ILE A 89 -3.41 -6.63 -12.50
C ILE A 89 -3.46 -8.05 -13.07
N GLU A 90 -2.95 -8.26 -14.28
CA GLU A 90 -2.97 -9.56 -14.97
C GLU A 90 -2.15 -10.65 -14.24
N SER A 91 -1.11 -10.30 -13.47
CA SER A 91 -0.30 -11.27 -12.73
C SER A 91 -0.98 -11.85 -11.48
N GLU A 92 -2.00 -11.17 -10.94
CA GLU A 92 -2.67 -11.53 -9.68
C GLU A 92 -4.05 -12.19 -9.90
N VAL A 93 -4.55 -12.20 -11.14
CA VAL A 93 -5.87 -12.76 -11.52
C VAL A 93 -5.81 -14.26 -11.78
#